data_AF-A0A7W0L546-F1
#
_entry.id   AF-A0A7W0L546-F1
#
_cell.length_a   1.000
_cell.length_b   1.000
_cell.length_c   1.000
_cell.angle_alpha   90.00
_cell.angle_beta   90.00
_cell.angle_gamma   90.00
#
_symmetry.space_group_name_H-M   'P 1'
#
loop_
_entity.id
_entity.type
_entity.pdbx_description
1 polymer ?
#
loop_
_entity_poly.entity_id
_entity_poly.type
_entity_poly.pdbx_seq_one_letter_code
_entity_poly.pdbx_strand_id
1 'polypeptide(L)'
;MRDVHIDDVYVQMDYILQSRPTPLDLYHRWENQNWSTQKLDFTEDRAHWASMSDRLGLMEAGVRDRSHLERIEATIFRLLEAACRIVAAPDRKYAIAPEDTPPNLLINPCEVGTFSLVSLTKRLRTLGLSTQACEEVTKRGNLYYTNAWNEYEDIHGEEHPRRFFDRFVPVAT
;
A
#
# COMPACT_ATOMS: atom_id res chain seq x y z
N MET A 1 35.11 -8.48 31.46
CA MET A 1 33.90 -7.85 30.91
C MET A 1 33.25 -7.08 32.04
N ARG A 2 32.89 -5.81 31.84
CA ARG A 2 32.16 -5.05 32.86
C ARG A 2 30.72 -5.56 32.91
N ASP A 3 30.22 -5.83 34.11
CA ASP A 3 28.81 -6.09 34.35
C ASP A 3 28.04 -4.82 34.02
N VAL A 4 27.07 -4.92 33.10
CA VAL A 4 26.14 -3.84 32.79
C VAL A 4 24.93 -4.04 33.69
N HIS A 5 24.70 -3.12 34.62
CA HIS A 5 23.56 -3.20 35.53
C HIS A 5 22.29 -2.84 34.77
N ILE A 6 21.17 -3.49 35.08
CA ILE A 6 19.90 -3.29 34.36
C ILE A 6 19.42 -1.83 34.45
N ASP A 7 19.77 -1.14 35.52
CA ASP A 7 19.47 0.29 35.71
C ASP A 7 20.21 1.19 34.71
N ASP A 8 21.43 0.81 34.28
CA ASP A 8 22.18 1.53 33.26
C ASP A 8 21.49 1.38 31.88
N VAL A 9 20.87 0.22 31.63
CA VAL A 9 20.08 -0.04 30.41
C VAL A 9 18.81 0.83 30.40
N TYR A 10 18.13 0.97 31.53
CA TYR A 10 16.93 1.82 31.62
C TYR A 10 17.24 3.30 31.42
N VAL A 11 18.30 3.82 32.04
CA VAL A 11 18.76 5.20 31.85
C VAL A 11 19.14 5.45 30.38
N GLN A 12 19.80 4.48 29.74
CA GLN A 12 20.18 4.58 28.34
C GLN A 12 18.96 4.48 27.40
N MET A 13 17.98 3.65 27.71
CA MET A 13 16.72 3.58 26.97
C MET A 13 15.92 4.89 27.08
N ASP A 14 15.81 5.47 28.27
CA ASP A 14 15.15 6.76 28.48
C ASP A 14 15.84 7.90 27.71
N TYR A 15 17.18 7.91 27.71
CA TYR A 15 17.96 8.86 26.92
C TYR A 15 17.74 8.69 25.41
N ILE A 16 17.65 7.44 24.92
CA ILE A 16 17.35 7.16 23.51
C ILE A 16 15.91 7.54 23.15
N LEU A 17 14.94 7.36 24.07
CA LEU A 17 13.54 7.74 23.88
C LEU A 17 13.35 9.27 23.81
N GLN A 18 14.17 10.05 24.50
CA GLN A 18 14.16 11.53 24.40
C GLN A 18 14.49 12.04 22.98
N SER A 19 15.20 11.25 22.17
CA SER A 19 15.56 11.61 20.80
C SER A 19 14.56 11.11 19.74
N ARG A 20 13.49 10.40 20.15
CA ARG A 20 12.52 9.85 19.21
C ARG A 20 11.49 10.90 18.78
N PRO A 21 11.06 10.89 17.51
CA PRO A 21 9.96 11.71 17.08
C PRO A 21 8.71 11.35 17.90
N THR A 22 8.12 12.35 18.55
CA THR A 22 6.84 12.20 19.23
C THR A 22 5.74 11.81 18.23
N PRO A 23 4.58 11.31 18.67
CA PRO A 23 3.45 11.08 17.78
C PRO A 23 3.07 12.32 16.96
N LEU A 24 3.25 13.51 17.54
CA LEU A 24 3.09 14.78 16.84
C LEU A 24 4.19 14.99 15.78
N ASP A 25 5.46 14.72 16.09
CA ASP A 25 6.54 14.78 15.09
C ASP A 25 6.33 13.79 13.93
N LEU A 26 5.79 12.60 14.21
CA LEU A 26 5.43 11.62 13.19
C LEU A 26 4.26 12.12 12.33
N TYR A 27 3.25 12.75 12.94
CA TYR A 27 2.15 13.40 12.23
C TYR A 27 2.62 14.55 11.34
N HIS A 28 3.47 15.45 11.84
CA HIS A 28 4.06 16.54 11.07
C HIS A 28 4.97 16.02 9.95
N ARG A 29 5.71 14.93 10.17
CA ARG A 29 6.52 14.29 9.11
C ARG A 29 5.66 13.66 8.02
N TRP A 30 4.56 13.01 8.40
CA TRP A 30 3.56 12.48 7.47
C TRP A 30 2.84 13.60 6.70
N GLU A 31 2.45 14.68 7.38
CA GLU A 31 1.83 15.87 6.79
C GLU A 31 2.77 16.54 5.78
N ASN A 32 4.06 16.66 6.11
CA ASN A 32 5.10 17.19 5.23
C ASN A 32 5.56 16.22 4.12
N GLN A 33 5.18 14.93 4.20
CA GLN A 33 5.36 13.94 3.13
C GLN A 33 4.19 13.92 2.13
N ASN A 34 3.13 14.72 2.34
CA ASN A 34 2.20 14.97 1.27
C ASN A 34 2.94 15.68 0.14
N TRP A 35 2.94 15.10 -1.06
CA TRP A 35 3.34 15.77 -2.28
C TRP A 35 2.56 17.07 -2.37
N SER A 36 3.14 18.17 -1.88
CA SER A 36 2.55 19.49 -1.99
C SER A 36 2.53 19.79 -3.47
N THR A 37 1.38 19.56 -4.10
CA THR A 37 1.10 19.89 -5.49
C THR A 37 1.32 21.38 -5.75
N GLN A 38 1.40 22.20 -4.71
CA GLN A 38 1.78 23.61 -4.78
C GLN A 38 3.26 23.84 -5.10
N LYS A 39 4.14 22.84 -4.97
CA LYS A 39 5.56 22.90 -5.37
C LYS A 39 5.83 22.34 -6.77
N LEU A 40 4.81 21.82 -7.46
CA LEU A 40 4.95 21.32 -8.83
C LEU A 40 4.78 22.50 -9.79
N ASP A 41 5.78 22.74 -10.64
CA ASP A 41 5.69 23.73 -11.70
C ASP A 41 4.93 23.15 -12.91
N PHE A 42 3.64 23.47 -12.98
CA PHE A 42 2.77 23.06 -14.09
C PHE A 42 2.82 24.00 -15.30
N THR A 43 3.84 24.85 -15.41
CA THR A 43 3.94 25.81 -16.53
C THR A 43 4.13 25.10 -17.86
N GLU A 44 4.93 24.04 -17.88
CA GLU A 44 5.12 23.18 -19.06
C GLU A 44 3.84 22.41 -19.41
N ASP A 45 3.18 21.81 -18.41
CA ASP A 45 1.89 21.16 -18.60
C ASP A 45 0.87 22.13 -19.22
N ARG A 46 0.74 23.35 -18.67
CA ARG A 46 -0.16 24.38 -19.20
C ARG A 46 0.13 24.73 -20.66
N ALA A 47 1.41 24.82 -21.04
CA ALA A 47 1.81 25.08 -22.42
C ALA A 47 1.40 23.92 -23.35
N HIS A 48 1.62 22.67 -22.92
CA HIS A 48 1.18 21.48 -23.64
C HIS A 48 -0.35 21.43 -23.78
N TRP A 49 -1.11 21.70 -22.71
CA TRP A 49 -2.58 21.76 -22.74
C TRP A 49 -3.10 22.84 -23.69
N ALA A 50 -2.48 24.03 -23.69
CA ALA A 50 -2.85 25.11 -24.59
C ALA A 50 -2.59 24.74 -26.06
N SER A 51 -1.52 23.99 -26.35
CA SER A 51 -1.18 23.51 -27.69
C SER A 51 -2.13 22.40 -28.20
N MET A 52 -2.76 21.65 -27.28
CA MET A 52 -3.76 20.61 -27.62
C MET A 52 -5.13 21.19 -28.03
N SER A 53 -5.35 22.49 -27.84
CA SER A 53 -6.62 23.18 -28.11
C SER A 53 -6.92 23.37 -29.61
N ASP A 54 -5.95 23.12 -30.49
CA ASP A 54 -6.22 23.20 -31.93
C ASP A 54 -7.16 22.05 -32.34
N ARG A 55 -8.29 22.41 -32.95
CA ARG A 55 -9.58 21.68 -33.04
C ARG A 55 -9.58 20.21 -33.50
N LEU A 56 -8.43 19.63 -33.85
CA LEU A 56 -8.24 18.20 -34.11
C LEU A 56 -7.86 17.41 -32.84
N GLY A 57 -7.18 18.04 -31.88
CA GLY A 57 -6.64 17.39 -30.67
C GLY A 57 -7.69 17.04 -29.62
N LEU A 58 -8.87 17.67 -29.62
CA LEU A 58 -9.94 17.38 -28.64
C LEU A 58 -10.76 16.12 -28.94
N MET A 59 -10.86 15.72 -30.21
CA MET A 59 -11.45 14.41 -30.55
C MET A 59 -10.45 13.27 -30.31
N GLU A 60 -9.15 13.52 -30.44
CA GLU A 60 -8.09 12.58 -30.05
C GLU A 60 -7.84 12.54 -28.53
N ALA A 61 -8.00 13.65 -27.80
CA ALA A 61 -7.84 13.68 -26.34
C ALA A 61 -8.93 12.89 -25.58
N GLY A 62 -10.07 12.63 -26.23
CA GLY A 62 -11.11 11.73 -25.71
C GLY A 62 -10.79 10.24 -25.94
N VAL A 63 -9.91 9.94 -26.89
CA VAL A 63 -9.35 8.60 -27.11
C VAL A 63 -7.95 8.62 -26.51
N ARG A 64 -7.87 8.44 -25.18
CA ARG A 64 -6.58 8.18 -24.52
C ARG A 64 -5.80 7.20 -25.37
N ASP A 65 -4.61 7.62 -25.83
CA ASP A 65 -3.78 6.85 -26.76
C ASP A 65 -3.81 5.37 -26.34
N ARG A 66 -4.44 4.55 -27.18
CA ARG A 66 -4.70 3.15 -26.85
C ARG A 66 -3.39 2.42 -26.55
N SER A 67 -2.33 2.79 -27.25
CA SER A 67 -0.99 2.24 -27.02
C SER A 67 -0.42 2.66 -25.67
N HIS A 68 -0.73 3.86 -25.19
CA HIS A 68 -0.35 4.33 -23.87
C HIS A 68 -1.10 3.54 -22.77
N LEU A 69 -2.42 3.35 -22.93
CA LEU A 69 -3.21 2.55 -22.00
C LEU A 69 -2.74 1.10 -21.93
N GLU A 70 -2.37 0.51 -23.07
CA GLU A 70 -1.80 -0.85 -23.14
C GLU A 70 -0.45 -0.93 -22.41
N ARG A 71 0.41 0.10 -22.52
CA ARG A 71 1.66 0.17 -21.76
C ARG A 71 1.44 0.30 -20.26
N ILE A 72 0.45 1.09 -19.83
CA ILE A 72 0.06 1.20 -18.43
C ILE A 72 -0.43 -0.17 -17.94
N GLU A 73 -1.34 -0.81 -18.66
CA GLU A 73 -1.88 -2.12 -18.31
C GLU A 73 -0.77 -3.18 -18.17
N ALA A 74 0.12 -3.27 -19.16
CA ALA A 74 1.27 -4.17 -19.11
C ALA A 74 2.20 -3.89 -17.92
N THR A 75 2.42 -2.61 -17.61
CA THR A 75 3.26 -2.21 -16.46
C THR A 75 2.61 -2.57 -15.13
N ILE A 76 1.29 -2.34 -15.00
CA ILE A 76 0.53 -2.73 -13.81
C ILE A 76 0.63 -4.24 -13.61
N PHE A 77 0.34 -5.05 -14.63
CA PHE A 77 0.40 -6.50 -14.49
C PHE A 77 1.81 -7.02 -14.15
N ARG A 78 2.85 -6.41 -14.73
CA ARG A 78 4.24 -6.76 -14.44
C ARG A 78 4.63 -6.46 -13.00
N LEU A 79 4.11 -5.38 -12.40
CA LEU A 79 4.50 -4.92 -11.07
C LEU A 79 3.55 -5.35 -9.96
N LEU A 80 2.37 -5.86 -10.30
CA LEU A 80 1.30 -6.13 -9.35
C LEU A 80 1.72 -7.09 -8.23
N GLU A 81 2.40 -8.18 -8.58
CA GLU A 81 2.85 -9.17 -7.60
C GLU A 81 3.84 -8.55 -6.60
N ALA A 82 4.88 -7.88 -7.09
CA ALA A 82 5.86 -7.20 -6.24
C ALA A 82 5.20 -6.15 -5.34
N ALA A 83 4.23 -5.39 -5.87
CA ALA A 83 3.47 -4.41 -5.09
C ALA A 83 2.63 -5.09 -3.98
N CYS A 84 1.93 -6.18 -4.29
CA CYS A 84 1.20 -6.96 -3.28
C CYS A 84 2.14 -7.50 -2.20
N ARG A 85 3.32 -8.01 -2.57
CA ARG A 85 4.31 -8.52 -1.62
C ARG A 85 4.85 -7.44 -0.68
N ILE A 86 5.05 -6.22 -1.16
CA ILE A 86 5.48 -5.10 -0.30
C ILE A 86 4.43 -4.80 0.78
N VAL A 87 3.14 -4.86 0.43
CA VAL A 87 2.04 -4.63 1.37
C VAL A 87 1.87 -5.81 2.32
N ALA A 88 1.94 -7.04 1.82
CA ALA A 88 1.78 -8.26 2.61
C ALA A 88 2.98 -8.54 3.53
N ALA A 89 4.20 -8.15 3.10
CA ALA A 89 5.46 -8.30 3.82
C ALA A 89 5.67 -9.71 4.44
N PRO A 90 5.67 -10.79 3.63
CA PRO A 90 5.69 -12.16 4.15
C PRO A 90 6.94 -12.51 4.95
N ASP A 91 8.05 -11.83 4.67
CA ASP A 91 9.34 -11.97 5.36
C ASP A 91 9.36 -11.27 6.73
N ARG A 92 8.41 -10.38 7.01
CA ARG A 92 8.36 -9.61 8.26
C ARG A 92 7.45 -10.28 9.28
N LYS A 93 8.05 -10.91 10.29
CA LYS A 93 7.31 -11.47 11.43
C LYS A 93 6.56 -10.38 12.20
N TYR A 94 5.32 -10.66 12.58
CA TYR A 94 4.55 -9.79 13.47
C TYR A 94 5.15 -9.83 14.88
N ALA A 95 5.28 -8.65 15.51
CA ALA A 95 5.89 -8.52 16.83
C ALA A 95 4.94 -8.90 17.98
N ILE A 96 3.63 -8.80 17.74
CA ILE A 96 2.57 -9.03 18.73
C ILE A 96 1.51 -9.88 18.03
N ALA A 97 1.03 -10.91 18.72
CA ALA A 97 -0.06 -11.73 18.21
C ALA A 97 -1.37 -10.93 18.13
N PRO A 98 -2.28 -11.24 17.19
CA PRO A 98 -3.58 -10.56 17.11
C PRO A 98 -4.36 -10.59 18.43
N GLU A 99 -4.30 -11.71 19.16
CA GLU A 99 -4.98 -11.90 20.45
C GLU A 99 -4.49 -10.92 21.53
N ASP A 100 -3.22 -10.53 21.44
CA ASP A 100 -2.56 -9.61 22.38
C ASP A 100 -2.58 -8.15 21.91
N THR A 101 -3.12 -7.89 20.70
CA THR A 101 -3.15 -6.55 20.12
C THR A 101 -4.33 -5.75 20.69
N PRO A 102 -4.11 -4.51 21.20
CA PRO A 102 -5.20 -3.67 21.68
C PRO A 102 -6.30 -3.49 20.61
N PRO A 103 -7.59 -3.51 20.97
CA PRO A 103 -8.68 -3.52 19.99
C PRO A 103 -8.65 -2.37 18.98
N ASN A 104 -8.20 -1.18 19.40
CA ASN A 104 -8.09 0.00 18.53
C ASN A 104 -6.89 -0.04 17.57
N LEU A 105 -5.98 -1.01 17.73
CA LEU A 105 -4.80 -1.23 16.89
C LEU A 105 -4.90 -2.52 16.07
N LEU A 106 -5.98 -3.29 16.23
CA LEU A 106 -6.26 -4.45 15.40
C LEU A 106 -6.53 -4.01 13.97
N ILE A 107 -5.69 -4.46 13.04
CA ILE A 107 -5.82 -4.19 11.61
C ILE A 107 -6.01 -5.52 10.90
N ASN A 108 -7.13 -5.68 10.21
CA ASN A 108 -7.41 -6.86 9.41
C ASN A 108 -6.60 -6.82 8.09
N PRO A 109 -5.64 -7.72 7.86
CA PRO A 109 -4.84 -7.74 6.62
C PRO A 109 -5.70 -7.90 5.36
N CYS A 110 -6.81 -8.63 5.44
CA CYS A 110 -7.74 -8.83 4.32
C CYS A 110 -8.41 -7.52 3.88
N GLU A 111 -8.76 -6.67 4.84
CA GLU A 111 -9.33 -5.34 4.56
C GLU A 111 -8.29 -4.41 3.95
N VAL A 112 -7.05 -4.45 4.44
CA VAL A 112 -5.94 -3.67 3.87
C VAL A 112 -5.67 -4.06 2.41
N GLY A 113 -5.63 -5.37 2.13
CA GLY A 113 -5.49 -5.88 0.76
C GLY A 113 -6.65 -5.45 -0.15
N THR A 114 -7.89 -5.60 0.34
CA THR A 114 -9.10 -5.18 -0.37
C THR A 114 -9.09 -3.68 -0.66
N PHE A 115 -8.81 -2.85 0.34
CA PHE A 115 -8.74 -1.41 0.20
C PHE A 115 -7.69 -0.99 -0.85
N SER A 116 -6.53 -1.65 -0.84
CA SER A 116 -5.44 -1.38 -1.78
C SER A 116 -5.87 -1.66 -3.22
N LEU A 117 -6.49 -2.82 -3.49
CA LEU A 117 -6.96 -3.20 -4.82
C LEU A 117 -8.14 -2.34 -5.30
N VAL A 118 -9.09 -2.03 -4.42
CA VAL A 118 -10.21 -1.13 -4.74
C VAL A 118 -9.69 0.27 -5.09
N SER A 119 -8.75 0.79 -4.30
CA SER A 119 -8.17 2.12 -4.54
C SER A 119 -7.33 2.18 -5.81
N LEU A 120 -6.59 1.11 -6.12
CA LEU A 120 -5.87 0.98 -7.38
C LEU A 120 -6.84 0.94 -8.56
N THR A 121 -7.81 0.03 -8.57
CA THR A 121 -8.73 -0.14 -9.70
C THR A 121 -9.65 1.05 -9.93
N LYS A 122 -10.02 1.80 -8.88
CA LYS A 122 -10.71 3.09 -9.04
C LYS A 122 -9.87 4.07 -9.85
N ARG A 123 -8.58 4.22 -9.51
CA ARG A 123 -7.66 5.11 -10.25
C ARG A 123 -7.42 4.63 -11.68
N LEU A 124 -7.24 3.32 -11.88
CA LEU A 124 -7.09 2.75 -13.22
C LEU A 124 -8.32 2.98 -14.11
N ARG A 125 -9.53 2.86 -13.55
CA ARG A 125 -10.77 3.23 -14.24
C ARG A 125 -10.82 4.72 -14.59
N THR A 126 -10.43 5.60 -13.66
CA THR A 126 -10.30 7.03 -13.95
C THR A 126 -9.28 7.29 -15.06
N LEU A 127 -8.20 6.51 -15.15
CA LEU A 127 -7.21 6.52 -16.24
C LEU A 127 -7.68 5.83 -17.53
N GLY A 128 -8.84 5.19 -17.54
CA GLY A 128 -9.49 4.69 -18.76
C GLY A 128 -9.13 3.25 -19.11
N LEU A 129 -8.54 2.51 -18.15
CA LEU A 129 -8.39 1.07 -18.30
C LEU A 129 -9.78 0.42 -18.28
N SER A 130 -9.90 -0.68 -19.03
CA SER A 130 -11.16 -1.41 -19.16
C SER A 130 -11.59 -2.02 -17.83
N THR A 131 -12.90 -2.25 -17.69
CA THR A 131 -13.46 -3.00 -16.56
C THR A 131 -12.81 -4.38 -16.43
N GLN A 132 -12.63 -5.07 -17.56
CA GLN A 132 -11.99 -6.38 -17.61
C GLN A 132 -10.55 -6.35 -17.07
N ALA A 133 -9.74 -5.37 -17.46
CA ALA A 133 -8.39 -5.23 -16.94
C ALA A 133 -8.39 -4.98 -15.41
N CYS A 134 -9.33 -4.17 -14.92
CA CYS A 134 -9.47 -3.87 -13.50
C CYS A 134 -9.93 -5.09 -12.68
N GLU A 135 -10.85 -5.89 -13.22
CA GLU A 135 -11.29 -7.17 -12.63
C GLU A 135 -10.12 -8.15 -12.56
N GLU A 136 -9.32 -8.24 -13.62
CA GLU A 136 -8.15 -9.10 -13.65
C GLU A 136 -7.06 -8.66 -12.67
N VAL A 137 -6.84 -7.34 -12.51
CA VAL A 137 -5.97 -6.78 -11.44
C VAL A 137 -6.47 -7.20 -10.06
N THR A 138 -7.78 -7.15 -9.82
CA THR A 138 -8.36 -7.55 -8.54
C THR A 138 -8.17 -9.04 -8.28
N LYS A 139 -8.48 -9.87 -9.29
CA LYS A 139 -8.33 -11.32 -9.23
C LYS A 139 -6.89 -11.74 -8.94
N ARG A 140 -5.92 -11.22 -9.72
CA ARG A 140 -4.49 -11.53 -9.52
C ARG A 140 -3.97 -10.98 -8.20
N GLY A 141 -4.36 -9.75 -7.85
CA GLY A 141 -3.97 -9.13 -6.58
C GLY A 141 -4.38 -9.96 -5.37
N ASN A 142 -5.62 -10.46 -5.33
CA ASN A 142 -6.10 -11.34 -4.27
C ASN A 142 -5.31 -12.65 -4.18
N LEU A 143 -4.97 -13.24 -5.33
CA LEU A 143 -4.12 -14.42 -5.39
C LEU A 143 -2.72 -14.13 -4.83
N TYR A 144 -2.10 -13.00 -5.22
CA TYR A 144 -0.77 -12.62 -4.72
C TYR A 144 -0.76 -12.35 -3.21
N TYR A 145 -1.79 -11.69 -2.67
CA TYR A 145 -1.92 -11.53 -1.22
C TYR A 145 -2.04 -12.87 -0.51
N THR A 146 -2.89 -13.75 -1.01
CA THR A 146 -3.09 -15.09 -0.42
C THR A 146 -1.78 -15.89 -0.45
N ASN A 147 -1.07 -15.89 -1.57
CA ASN A 147 0.21 -16.57 -1.71
C ASN A 147 1.26 -16.00 -0.75
N ALA A 148 1.36 -14.66 -0.63
CA ALA A 148 2.28 -14.03 0.30
C ALA A 148 1.94 -14.40 1.76
N TRP A 149 0.67 -14.39 2.16
CA TRP A 149 0.30 -14.79 3.51
C TRP A 149 0.54 -16.27 3.80
N ASN A 150 0.40 -17.16 2.81
CA ASN A 150 0.77 -18.56 2.98
C ASN A 150 2.30 -18.71 3.08
N GLU A 151 3.06 -17.95 2.28
CA GLU A 151 4.53 -17.93 2.38
C GLU A 151 5.02 -17.43 3.74
N TYR A 152 4.32 -16.48 4.36
CA TYR A 152 4.58 -16.10 5.76
C TYR A 152 4.47 -17.33 6.69
N GLU A 153 3.41 -18.13 6.55
CA GLU A 153 3.20 -19.33 7.36
C GLU A 153 4.36 -20.32 7.17
N ASP A 154 4.83 -20.48 5.93
CA ASP A 154 5.97 -21.33 5.60
C ASP A 154 7.30 -20.81 6.18
N ILE A 155 7.55 -19.49 6.10
CA ILE A 155 8.80 -18.86 6.57
C ILE A 155 8.90 -18.88 8.10
N HIS A 156 7.80 -18.56 8.79
CA HIS A 156 7.83 -18.34 10.24
C HIS A 156 7.34 -19.54 11.06
N GLY A 157 6.70 -20.53 10.41
CA GLY A 157 6.16 -21.72 11.08
C GLY A 157 4.97 -21.43 11.99
N GLU A 158 4.27 -20.32 11.77
CA GLU A 158 3.16 -19.82 12.59
C GLU A 158 2.01 -19.35 11.70
N GLU A 159 0.77 -19.43 12.19
CA GLU A 159 -0.40 -18.93 11.45
C GLU A 159 -0.26 -17.43 11.14
N HIS A 160 -0.58 -17.03 9.91
CA HIS A 160 -0.62 -15.62 9.56
C HIS A 160 -1.79 -14.94 10.30
N PRO A 161 -1.64 -13.69 10.81
CA PRO A 161 -2.70 -12.95 11.50
C PRO A 161 -4.06 -12.89 10.81
N ARG A 162 -4.12 -13.02 9.48
CA ARG A 162 -5.40 -13.12 8.75
C ARG A 162 -6.30 -14.24 9.27
N ARG A 163 -5.73 -15.38 9.71
CA ARG A 163 -6.46 -16.54 10.21
C ARG A 163 -7.26 -16.22 11.46
N PHE A 164 -6.74 -15.32 12.30
CA PHE A 164 -7.47 -14.78 13.45
C PHE A 164 -8.77 -14.11 13.00
N PHE A 165 -8.71 -13.25 11.98
CA PHE A 165 -9.89 -12.56 11.45
C PHE A 165 -10.86 -13.49 10.71
N ASP A 166 -10.35 -14.49 9.98
CA ASP A 166 -11.16 -15.50 9.30
C ASP A 166 -12.08 -16.25 10.29
N ARG A 167 -11.66 -16.44 11.55
CA ARG A 167 -12.46 -17.07 12.61
C ARG A 167 -13.69 -16.24 13.04
N PHE A 168 -13.72 -14.94 12.76
CA PHE A 168 -14.84 -14.06 13.08
C PHE A 168 -15.81 -13.86 11.92
N VAL A 169 -15.47 -14.33 10.71
CA VAL A 169 -16.38 -14.31 9.57
C VAL A 169 -17.41 -15.41 9.78
N PRO A 170 -18.70 -15.09 9.97
CA PRO A 170 -19.72 -16.12 10.12
C PRO A 170 -19.74 -17.00 8.88
N VAL A 171 -19.67 -18.33 9.07
CA VAL A 171 -19.89 -19.30 7.99
C VAL A 171 -21.28 -19.02 7.44
N ALA A 172 -21.36 -18.61 6.16
CA ALA A 172 -22.63 -18.49 5.48
C ALA A 172 -23.27 -19.90 5.42
N THR A 173 -24.27 -20.13 6.27
CA THR A 173 -25.21 -21.26 6.20
C THR A 173 -26.10 -21.14 4.98
#